data_AF-A0A3S0J8X4-F1
#
_entry.id   AF-A0A3S0J8X4-F1
#
_cell.length_a   1.000
_cell.length_b   1.000
_cell.length_c   1.000
_cell.angle_alpha   90.00
_cell.angle_beta   90.00
_cell.angle_gamma   90.00
#
_symmetry.space_group_name_H-M   'P 1'
#
loop_
_entity.id
_entity.type
_entity.pdbx_description
1 polymer ?
#
loop_
_entity_poly.entity_id
_entity_poly.type
_entity_poly.pdbx_seq_one_letter_code
_entity_poly.pdbx_strand_id
1 'polypeptide(L)' 'MAAAPLTRPSRQRCAACHRLAPVGHFRDAVSDPERPGRTRHITHDTCQDCRQNRRIAPGRTFR' A
#
# COMPACT_ATOMS: atom_id res chain seq x y z
N MET A 1 0.04 4.43 -36.00
CA MET A 1 -0.76 4.33 -34.76
C MET A 1 0.14 4.70 -33.59
N ALA A 2 -0.05 5.88 -33.01
CA ALA A 2 0.77 6.35 -31.89
C ALA A 2 0.33 5.62 -30.62
N ALA A 3 1.20 4.78 -30.05
CA ALA A 3 1.00 4.21 -28.73
C ALA A 3 0.99 5.37 -27.72
N ALA A 4 -0.20 5.71 -27.20
CA ALA A 4 -0.29 6.64 -26.08
C ALA A 4 0.59 6.09 -24.94
N PRO A 5 1.50 6.89 -24.35
CA PRO A 5 2.20 6.48 -23.15
C PRO A 5 1.19 6.41 -22.00
N LEU A 6 0.56 5.25 -21.82
CA LEU A 6 -0.38 4.95 -20.75
C LEU A 6 0.37 4.75 -19.43
N THR A 7 1.10 5.75 -18.98
CA THR A 7 1.64 5.79 -17.62
C THR A 7 1.88 7.23 -17.21
N ARG A 8 0.91 8.13 -17.45
CA ARG A 8 0.78 9.26 -16.54
C ARG A 8 0.42 8.63 -15.19
N PRO A 9 1.27 8.70 -14.15
CA PRO A 9 0.90 8.15 -12.86
C PRO A 9 -0.35 8.89 -12.42
N SER A 10 -1.50 8.23 -12.47
CA SER A 10 -2.75 8.80 -11.99
C SER A 10 -2.52 9.18 -10.54
N ARG A 11 -2.37 10.48 -10.29
CA ARG A 11 -2.24 11.00 -8.92
C ARG A 11 -3.60 10.81 -8.28
N GLN A 12 -3.73 9.81 -7.43
CA GLN A 12 -4.95 9.58 -6.67
C GLN A 12 -4.72 10.04 -5.23
N ARG A 13 -5.81 10.11 -4.48
CA ARG A 13 -5.75 10.45 -3.07
C ARG A 13 -5.30 9.20 -2.30
N CYS A 14 -4.15 9.27 -1.66
CA CYS A 14 -3.63 8.18 -0.86
C CYS A 14 -4.58 7.86 0.31
N ALA A 15 -4.96 6.59 0.50
CA ALA A 15 -5.83 6.20 1.61
C ALA A 15 -5.17 6.38 3.00
N ALA A 16 -3.84 6.43 3.07
CA ALA A 16 -3.11 6.56 4.33
C ALA A 16 -2.88 8.01 4.78
N CYS A 17 -2.60 8.94 3.85
CA CYS A 17 -2.26 10.33 4.18
C CYS A 17 -3.21 11.35 3.55
N HIS A 18 -4.20 10.90 2.77
CA HIS A 18 -5.19 11.72 2.06
C HIS A 18 -4.60 12.81 1.14
N ARG A 19 -3.32 12.74 0.79
CA ARG A 19 -2.65 13.63 -0.17
C ARG A 19 -2.77 13.09 -1.59
N LEU A 20 -2.83 14.01 -2.56
CA LEU A 20 -2.73 13.70 -3.99
C LEU A 20 -1.29 13.31 -4.33
N ALA A 21 -1.07 12.02 -4.56
CA ALA A 21 0.24 11.46 -4.83
C ALA A 21 0.10 10.32 -5.86
N PRO A 22 1.19 9.91 -6.54
CA PRO A 22 1.19 8.64 -7.24
C PRO A 22 0.93 7.52 -6.24
N VAL A 23 -0.27 6.94 -6.29
CA VAL A 23 -0.63 5.77 -5.49
C VAL A 23 -0.29 4.51 -6.26
N GLY A 24 0.19 3.50 -5.53
CA GLY A 24 0.35 2.15 -6.06
C GLY A 24 -0.62 1.20 -5.38
N HIS A 25 -1.07 0.18 -6.13
CA HIS A 25 -1.75 -0.97 -5.56
C HIS A 25 -0.71 -1.87 -4.89
N PHE A 26 -0.78 -2.03 -3.57
CA PHE A 26 0.15 -2.86 -2.81
C PHE A 26 -0.55 -4.03 -2.16
N ARG A 27 0.13 -5.17 -2.13
CA ARG A 27 -0.31 -6.39 -1.46
C ARG A 27 0.68 -6.72 -0.36
N ASP A 28 0.20 -6.77 0.88
CA ASP A 28 0.99 -7.13 2.06
C ASP A 28 0.43 -8.39 2.71
N ALA A 29 1.32 -9.23 3.24
CA ALA A 29 0.95 -10.39 4.04
C ALA A 29 0.91 -9.96 5.51
N VAL A 30 -0.26 -10.04 6.13
CA VAL A 30 -0.47 -9.74 7.54
C VAL A 30 -0.92 -11.00 8.27
N SER A 31 -0.61 -11.11 9.56
CA SER A 31 -1.13 -12.19 10.38
C SER A 31 -2.65 -12.12 10.43
N ASP A 32 -3.29 -13.27 10.25
CA ASP A 32 -4.72 -13.40 10.37
C ASP A 32 -5.11 -13.36 11.86
N PRO A 33 -5.91 -12.38 12.32
CA PRO A 33 -6.26 -12.26 13.72
C PRO A 33 -7.22 -13.36 14.19
N GLU A 34 -7.96 -13.98 13.28
CA GLU A 34 -8.93 -15.05 13.58
C GLU A 34 -8.27 -16.43 13.58
N ARG A 35 -7.10 -16.57 12.91
CA ARG A 35 -6.35 -17.82 12.80
C ARG A 35 -4.86 -17.60 13.12
N PRO A 36 -4.45 -17.70 14.40
CA PRO A 36 -3.05 -17.55 14.79
C PRO A 36 -2.16 -18.53 14.02
N GLY A 37 -1.08 -18.02 13.43
CA GLY A 37 -0.16 -18.78 12.58
C GLY A 37 -0.51 -18.81 11.09
N ARG A 38 -1.66 -18.27 10.67
CA ARG A 38 -1.97 -18.04 9.26
C ARG A 38 -1.66 -16.60 8.87
N THR A 39 -1.20 -16.41 7.64
CA THR A 39 -1.09 -15.09 7.02
C THR A 39 -2.22 -14.91 6.02
N ARG A 40 -2.82 -13.72 6.00
CA ARG A 40 -3.75 -13.28 4.98
C ARG A 40 -3.12 -12.16 4.16
N HIS A 41 -3.47 -12.11 2.89
CA HIS A 41 -3.04 -11.01 2.03
C HIS A 41 -4.08 -9.90 2.07
N ILE A 42 -3.64 -8.69 2.39
CA ILE A 42 -4.46 -7.49 2.27
C ILE A 42 -3.92 -6.64 1.12
N THR A 43 -4.85 -6.07 0.36
CA THR A 43 -4.53 -5.10 -0.71
C THR A 43 -4.89 -3.71 -0.22
N HIS A 44 -4.01 -2.74 -0.42
CA HIS A 44 -4.27 -1.35 -0.08
C HIS A 44 -3.62 -0.39 -1.07
N ASP A 45 -4.27 0.77 -1.22
CA ASP A 45 -3.88 1.83 -2.13
C ASP A 45 -3.22 2.95 -1.38
N THR A 46 -1.89 3.01 -1.44
CA THR A 46 -1.12 3.98 -0.68
C THR A 46 -0.07 4.66 -1.53
N CYS A 47 0.42 5.80 -1.05
CA CYS A 47 1.54 6.50 -1.66
C CYS A 47 2.84 5.74 -1.38
N GLN A 48 3.82 5.81 -2.30
CA GLN A 48 5.08 5.11 -2.12
C GLN A 48 5.83 5.54 -0.83
N ASP A 49 5.73 6.83 -0.48
CA ASP A 49 6.24 7.40 0.78
C ASP A 49 5.57 6.77 2.01
N CYS A 50 4.24 6.70 2.00
CA CYS A 50 3.41 6.07 3.01
C CYS A 50 3.76 4.58 3.17
N ARG A 51 4.02 3.89 2.06
CA ARG A 51 4.46 2.50 2.05
C ARG A 51 5.83 2.35 2.68
N GLN A 52 6.80 3.20 2.33
CA GLN A 52 8.15 3.13 2.90
C GLN A 52 8.13 3.44 4.41
N ASN A 53 7.34 4.42 4.82
CA ASN A 53 7.20 4.77 6.23
C ASN A 53 6.39 3.71 7.03
N ARG A 54 5.38 3.08 6.43
CA ARG A 54 4.61 1.97 7.05
C ARG A 54 5.33 0.62 7.00
N ARG A 55 6.27 0.42 6.06
CA ARG A 55 7.07 -0.81 5.94
C ARG A 55 7.98 -1.07 7.14
N ILE A 56 8.13 -0.09 8.05
CA ILE A 56 8.84 -0.27 9.32
C ILE A 56 8.00 -1.07 10.34
N ALA A 57 6.72 -1.39 10.10
CA ALA A 57 5.97 -2.22 11.05
C ALA A 57 4.72 -2.97 10.50
N PRO A 58 4.87 -4.11 9.82
CA PRO A 58 3.97 -5.23 10.04
C PRO A 58 4.51 -6.01 11.25
N GLY A 59 4.19 -5.56 12.48
CA GLY A 59 4.55 -6.29 13.71
C GLY A 59 5.47 -5.59 14.71
N ARG A 60 5.82 -4.30 14.53
CA ARG A 60 6.36 -3.53 15.67
C ARG A 60 5.20 -3.04 16.50
N THR A 61 4.91 -3.79 17.56
CA THR A 61 4.36 -3.25 18.79
C THR A 61 5.16 -1.98 19.11
N PHE A 62 4.55 -0.81 18.98
CA PHE A 62 5.08 0.38 19.64
C PHE A 62 5.01 0.04 21.12
N ARG A 63 6.18 -0.24 21.71
CA ARG A 63 6.35 -0.50 23.14
C ARG A 63 6.72 0.81 23.81
#